data_AF-A0A946P6P1-F1
#
_entry.id   AF-A0A946P6P1-F1
#
_cell.length_a   1.000
_cell.length_b   1.000
_cell.length_c   1.000
_cell.angle_alpha   90.00
_cell.angle_beta   90.00
_cell.angle_gamma   90.00
#
_symmetry.space_group_name_H-M   'P 1'
#
loop_
_entity.id
_entity.type
_entity.pdbx_description
1 polymer ?
#
loop_
_entity_poly.entity_id
_entity_poly.type
_entity_poly.pdbx_seq_one_letter_code
_entity_poly.pdbx_strand_id
1 'polypeptide(L)'
;MISVIIPCLNEEDSLAMLLGQLLEQKDISLEILVVDGGSTDNTTLRATEYGVRVIHSPRGRGCQQNTGAAEAAGEHLLFLHADSRLEHDHQLSQSLAYIQQAAKRTAGHFKLRFETESNEVRERLRLFEYKTQLNREGTFSGDQGLLIFRSDFRLMGGFSEKYHFLEDKEFAARFVDYGQFKTLPSTLYTSARRFEQEGLDERLILNALIMAMFHLDSEYFFKGASDAYRDNKSDGTLNLLPLFQLTHAAIFCYGISRSLVHFFLIGRYATKNLWQLGLPFYIPRNSADRWLSSYDRFLKPLTDNPAGYLLGTLTVLIWFYSWRCRLSLKQRFRNKT
;
A
#
# COMPACT_ATOMS: atom_id res chain seq x y z
N MET A 1 4.56 26.14 -0.32
CA MET A 1 4.09 25.56 -1.59
C MET A 1 4.23 24.05 -1.52
N ILE A 2 3.28 23.31 -2.10
CA ILE A 2 3.34 21.84 -2.24
C ILE A 2 3.46 21.50 -3.73
N SER A 3 4.34 20.57 -4.08
CA SER A 3 4.31 19.89 -5.37
C SER A 3 3.56 18.57 -5.24
N VAL A 4 2.38 18.50 -5.84
CA VAL A 4 1.54 17.31 -5.89
C VAL A 4 1.97 16.44 -7.06
N ILE A 5 2.48 15.24 -6.77
CA ILE A 5 3.01 14.30 -7.76
C ILE A 5 2.05 13.12 -7.88
N ILE A 6 1.51 12.93 -9.09
CA ILE A 6 0.47 11.94 -9.37
C ILE A 6 1.00 10.97 -10.43
N PRO A 7 1.49 9.77 -10.06
CA PRO A 7 1.86 8.76 -11.04
C PRO A 7 0.60 8.18 -11.70
N CYS A 8 0.55 8.20 -13.03
CA CYS A 8 -0.61 7.74 -13.80
C CYS A 8 -0.23 6.66 -14.82
N LEU A 9 -1.14 5.71 -15.02
CA LEU A 9 -1.10 4.74 -16.12
C LEU A 9 -2.51 4.25 -16.40
N ASN A 10 -3.12 4.77 -17.45
CA ASN A 10 -4.50 4.48 -17.85
C ASN A 10 -5.53 4.78 -16.74
N GLU A 11 -5.57 6.03 -16.28
CA GLU A 11 -6.42 6.49 -15.18
C GLU A 11 -7.33 7.67 -15.60
N GLU A 12 -7.77 7.71 -16.87
CA GLU A 12 -8.56 8.82 -17.45
C GLU A 12 -9.70 9.29 -16.52
N ASP A 13 -10.57 8.37 -16.12
CA ASP A 13 -11.76 8.69 -15.32
C ASP A 13 -11.41 9.14 -13.90
N SER A 14 -10.42 8.48 -13.29
CA SER A 14 -10.09 8.71 -11.88
C SER A 14 -9.32 10.02 -11.71
N LEU A 15 -8.45 10.34 -12.66
CA LEU A 15 -7.58 11.51 -12.60
C LEU A 15 -8.38 12.82 -12.67
N ALA A 16 -9.36 12.93 -13.56
CA ALA A 16 -10.12 14.17 -13.77
C ALA A 16 -10.80 14.67 -12.47
N MET A 17 -11.37 13.75 -11.69
CA MET A 17 -11.96 14.07 -10.39
C MET A 17 -10.93 14.64 -9.40
N LEU A 18 -9.77 13.99 -9.26
CA LEU A 18 -8.71 14.46 -8.37
C LEU A 18 -8.19 15.83 -8.80
N LEU A 19 -7.95 16.04 -10.11
CA LEU A 19 -7.47 17.32 -10.62
C LEU A 19 -8.45 18.46 -10.31
N GLY A 20 -9.77 18.23 -10.47
CA GLY A 20 -10.79 19.20 -10.07
C GLY A 20 -10.68 19.59 -8.60
N GLN A 21 -10.63 18.60 -7.70
CA GLN A 21 -10.52 18.84 -6.26
C GLN A 21 -9.21 19.54 -5.85
N LEU A 22 -8.11 19.29 -6.58
CA LEU A 22 -6.84 19.95 -6.36
C LEU A 22 -6.87 21.42 -6.79
N LEU A 23 -7.49 21.73 -7.92
CA LEU A 23 -7.65 23.12 -8.40
C LEU A 23 -8.59 23.93 -7.50
N GLU A 24 -9.52 23.27 -6.81
CA GLU A 24 -10.43 23.90 -5.85
C GLU A 24 -9.78 24.17 -4.48
N GLN A 25 -8.56 23.68 -4.21
CA GLN A 25 -7.92 23.87 -2.91
C GLN A 25 -7.64 25.36 -2.62
N LYS A 26 -7.91 25.76 -1.37
CA LYS A 26 -7.81 27.14 -0.89
C LYS A 26 -6.67 27.31 0.12
N ASP A 27 -6.19 28.55 0.21
CA ASP A 27 -5.12 28.99 1.12
C ASP A 27 -3.81 28.22 0.97
N ILE A 28 -3.55 27.69 -0.23
CA ILE A 28 -2.36 26.91 -0.54
C ILE A 28 -1.92 27.19 -1.97
N SER A 29 -0.61 27.26 -2.17
CA SER A 29 -0.01 27.26 -3.51
C SER A 29 0.40 25.83 -3.85
N LEU A 30 -0.16 25.33 -4.96
CA LEU A 30 0.08 23.99 -5.48
C LEU A 30 0.78 24.06 -6.84
N GLU A 31 1.82 23.25 -7.00
CA GLU A 31 2.29 22.78 -8.29
C GLU A 31 1.75 21.37 -8.50
N ILE A 32 1.00 21.10 -9.56
CA ILE A 32 0.46 19.77 -9.84
C ILE A 32 1.24 19.16 -11.01
N LEU A 33 1.78 17.97 -10.79
CA LEU A 33 2.59 17.21 -11.73
C LEU A 33 1.97 15.84 -11.97
N VAL A 34 1.40 15.64 -13.16
CA VAL A 34 0.95 14.33 -13.61
C VAL A 34 2.11 13.62 -14.27
N VAL A 35 2.55 12.49 -13.72
CA VAL A 35 3.66 11.72 -14.25
C VAL A 35 3.16 10.47 -14.94
N ASP A 36 3.09 10.52 -16.27
CA ASP A 36 2.56 9.46 -17.11
C ASP A 36 3.60 8.36 -17.38
N GLY A 37 3.21 7.12 -17.11
CA GLY A 37 4.03 5.91 -17.31
C GLY A 37 3.84 5.24 -18.67
N GLY A 38 3.34 5.97 -19.68
CA GLY A 38 2.99 5.45 -20.99
C GLY A 38 1.54 5.02 -21.10
N SER A 39 0.60 5.90 -20.74
CA SER A 39 -0.83 5.63 -20.91
C SER A 39 -1.22 5.50 -22.39
N THR A 40 -2.23 4.68 -22.65
CA THR A 40 -2.81 4.43 -23.98
C THR A 40 -4.25 4.90 -24.10
N ASP A 41 -4.85 5.37 -23.01
CA ASP A 41 -6.15 6.06 -22.98
C ASP A 41 -5.96 7.60 -22.99
N ASN A 42 -7.02 8.38 -22.70
CA ASN A 42 -6.90 9.84 -22.73
C ASN A 42 -6.35 10.45 -21.42
N THR A 43 -5.68 9.70 -20.55
CA THR A 43 -5.14 10.19 -19.28
C THR A 43 -4.32 11.49 -19.43
N THR A 44 -3.40 11.54 -20.41
CA THR A 44 -2.53 12.72 -20.62
C THR A 44 -3.29 13.90 -21.20
N LEU A 45 -4.27 13.64 -22.07
CA LEU A 45 -5.17 14.65 -22.63
C LEU A 45 -5.98 15.30 -21.51
N ARG A 46 -6.58 14.52 -20.62
CA ARG A 46 -7.33 15.05 -19.45
C ARG A 46 -6.47 15.94 -18.59
N ALA A 47 -5.25 15.52 -18.24
CA ALA A 47 -4.35 16.37 -17.47
C ALA A 47 -4.07 17.72 -18.15
N THR A 48 -3.89 17.71 -19.48
CA THR A 48 -3.67 18.91 -20.28
C THR A 48 -4.91 19.81 -20.33
N GLU A 49 -6.12 19.24 -20.44
CA GLU A 49 -7.39 19.98 -20.40
C GLU A 49 -7.59 20.76 -19.08
N TYR A 50 -7.08 20.22 -17.97
CA TYR A 50 -7.06 20.89 -16.66
C TYR A 50 -5.92 21.91 -16.51
N GLY A 51 -5.10 22.12 -17.55
CA GLY A 51 -3.94 23.03 -17.51
C GLY A 51 -2.79 22.53 -16.63
N VAL A 52 -2.75 21.23 -16.33
CA VAL A 52 -1.76 20.62 -15.43
C VAL A 52 -0.57 20.11 -16.24
N ARG A 53 0.64 20.25 -15.67
CA ARG A 53 1.88 19.81 -16.31
C ARG A 53 1.94 18.28 -16.35
N VAL A 54 2.13 17.75 -17.56
CA VAL A 54 2.36 16.31 -17.79
C VAL A 54 3.86 16.07 -17.96
N ILE A 55 4.38 15.07 -17.27
CA ILE A 55 5.76 14.60 -17.37
C ILE A 55 5.71 13.13 -17.80
N HIS A 56 6.51 12.74 -18.79
CA HIS A 56 6.60 11.36 -19.21
C HIS A 56 7.73 10.64 -18.48
N SER A 57 7.49 9.40 -18.09
CA SER A 57 8.42 8.54 -17.36
C SER A 57 8.32 7.10 -17.88
N PRO A 58 9.37 6.29 -17.73
CA PRO A 58 9.24 4.85 -17.80
C PRO A 58 8.12 4.36 -16.85
N ARG A 59 7.48 3.26 -17.23
CA ARG A 59 6.43 2.62 -16.43
C ARG A 59 7.02 2.09 -15.12
N GLY A 60 6.39 2.45 -14.01
CA GLY A 60 6.74 1.95 -12.68
C GLY A 60 6.51 3.04 -11.64
N ARG A 61 5.78 2.72 -10.56
CA ARG A 61 5.29 3.74 -9.63
C ARG A 61 6.42 4.54 -8.97
N GLY A 62 7.45 3.86 -8.47
CA GLY A 62 8.63 4.51 -7.89
C GLY A 62 9.36 5.42 -8.88
N CYS A 63 9.60 4.94 -10.11
CA CYS A 63 10.26 5.71 -11.16
C CYS A 63 9.45 6.98 -11.55
N GLN A 64 8.13 6.84 -11.71
CA GLN A 64 7.23 7.95 -12.00
C GLN A 64 7.24 8.98 -10.86
N GLN A 65 7.13 8.53 -9.61
CA GLN A 65 7.16 9.42 -8.45
C GLN A 65 8.51 10.12 -8.28
N ASN A 66 9.62 9.42 -8.49
CA ASN A 66 10.97 10.00 -8.45
C ASN A 66 11.16 11.04 -9.55
N THR A 67 10.69 10.76 -10.78
CA THR A 67 10.74 11.69 -11.90
C THR A 67 9.96 12.98 -11.58
N GLY A 68 8.75 12.85 -11.03
CA GLY A 68 7.98 14.01 -10.57
C GLY A 68 8.69 14.77 -9.45
N ALA A 69 9.31 14.08 -8.50
CA ALA A 69 10.04 14.71 -7.40
C ALA A 69 11.31 15.45 -7.85
N ALA A 70 11.94 15.00 -8.93
CA ALA A 70 13.09 15.67 -9.53
C ALA A 70 12.68 16.99 -10.20
N GLU A 71 11.53 17.00 -10.87
CA GLU A 71 10.96 18.15 -11.59
C GLU A 71 10.19 19.14 -10.69
N ALA A 72 9.86 18.73 -9.47
CA ALA A 72 9.13 19.53 -8.50
C ALA A 72 9.87 20.81 -8.09
N ALA A 73 9.16 21.93 -7.98
CA ALA A 73 9.66 23.20 -7.47
C ALA A 73 9.33 23.43 -5.97
N GLY A 74 8.35 22.70 -5.42
CA GLY A 74 7.87 22.82 -4.06
C GLY A 74 8.87 22.37 -3.00
N GLU A 75 8.84 23.06 -1.86
CA GLU A 75 9.60 22.66 -0.67
C GLU A 75 9.05 21.38 -0.04
N HIS A 76 7.74 21.16 -0.18
CA HIS A 76 7.04 19.96 0.25
C HIS A 76 6.56 19.20 -0.98
N LEU A 77 6.75 17.88 -0.95
CA LEU A 77 6.22 16.96 -1.93
C LEU A 77 4.98 16.29 -1.34
N LEU A 78 3.92 16.18 -2.13
CA LEU A 78 2.75 15.39 -1.82
C LEU A 78 2.54 14.35 -2.91
N PHE A 79 2.77 13.08 -2.59
CA PHE A 79 2.46 11.99 -3.52
C PHE A 79 1.01 11.55 -3.32
N LEU A 80 0.20 11.56 -4.37
CA LEU A 80 -1.18 11.07 -4.38
C LEU A 80 -1.37 10.08 -5.53
N HIS A 81 -2.28 9.12 -5.38
CA HIS A 81 -2.68 8.26 -6.48
C HIS A 81 -3.79 8.91 -7.30
N ALA A 82 -3.92 8.56 -8.58
CA ALA A 82 -4.93 9.16 -9.46
C ALA A 82 -6.39 8.93 -8.99
N ASP A 83 -6.63 7.88 -8.21
CA ASP A 83 -7.92 7.52 -7.62
C ASP A 83 -8.13 8.08 -6.21
N SER A 84 -7.23 8.94 -5.72
CA SER A 84 -7.41 9.65 -4.45
C SER A 84 -8.52 10.70 -4.55
N ARG A 85 -9.29 10.89 -3.48
CA ARG A 85 -10.24 12.02 -3.34
C ARG A 85 -10.02 12.77 -2.03
N LEU A 86 -10.06 14.09 -2.13
CA LEU A 86 -9.97 15.01 -1.00
C LEU A 86 -11.36 15.19 -0.36
N GLU A 87 -11.37 15.35 0.96
CA GLU A 87 -12.53 15.55 1.81
C GLU A 87 -13.12 16.97 1.68
N HIS A 88 -12.26 18.00 1.51
CA HIS A 88 -12.68 19.40 1.40
C HIS A 88 -11.59 20.29 0.77
N ASP A 89 -11.94 21.53 0.44
CA ASP A 89 -11.11 22.54 -0.24
C ASP A 89 -9.97 23.14 0.62
N HIS A 90 -10.04 23.05 1.95
CA HIS A 90 -8.93 23.47 2.84
C HIS A 90 -8.01 22.31 3.31
N GLN A 91 -8.15 21.11 2.74
CA GLN A 91 -7.45 19.92 3.26
C GLN A 91 -5.93 20.03 3.15
N LEU A 92 -5.42 20.49 2.01
CA LEU A 92 -3.97 20.56 1.79
C LEU A 92 -3.32 21.72 2.55
N SER A 93 -4.00 22.86 2.70
CA SER A 93 -3.51 23.98 3.53
C SER A 93 -3.43 23.59 5.00
N GLN A 94 -4.46 22.95 5.54
CA GLN A 94 -4.45 22.43 6.92
C GLN A 94 -3.36 21.37 7.14
N SER A 95 -3.17 20.49 6.16
CA SER A 95 -2.13 19.44 6.22
C SER A 95 -0.72 20.02 6.21
N LEU A 96 -0.47 21.04 5.39
CA LEU A 96 0.81 21.74 5.38
C LEU A 96 1.07 22.47 6.70
N ALA A 97 0.07 23.20 7.21
CA ALA A 97 0.19 23.90 8.49
C ALA A 97 0.50 22.92 9.64
N TYR A 98 -0.16 21.75 9.63
CA TYR A 98 0.08 20.70 10.61
C TYR A 98 1.52 20.15 10.54
N ILE A 99 2.00 19.80 9.34
CA ILE A 99 3.33 19.19 9.19
C ILE A 99 4.46 20.18 9.48
N GLN A 100 4.26 21.47 9.17
CA GLN A 100 5.24 22.53 9.46
C GLN A 100 5.42 22.78 10.97
N GLN A 101 4.42 22.47 11.79
CA GLN A 101 4.49 22.55 13.24
C GLN A 101 5.05 21.27 13.88
N ALA A 102 5.21 20.19 13.11
CA ALA A 102 5.75 18.94 13.60
C ALA A 102 7.27 19.03 13.84
N ALA A 103 7.81 18.04 14.55
CA ALA A 103 9.26 17.93 14.72
C ALA A 103 9.96 17.75 13.36
N LYS A 104 11.25 18.08 13.28
CA LYS A 104 12.06 17.80 12.09
C LYS A 104 11.98 16.32 11.71
N ARG A 105 12.12 16.01 10.41
CA ARG A 105 12.06 14.64 9.86
C ARG A 105 10.72 13.97 10.12
N THR A 106 9.64 14.72 9.92
CA THR A 106 8.28 14.20 9.99
C THR A 106 7.70 14.12 8.58
N ALA A 107 7.16 12.96 8.24
CA ALA A 107 6.33 12.76 7.04
C ALA A 107 4.87 12.59 7.44
N GLY A 108 3.98 13.28 6.71
CA GLY A 108 2.53 13.22 6.88
C GLY A 108 1.90 12.17 5.97
N HIS A 109 0.84 11.52 6.45
CA HIS A 109 -0.04 10.67 5.66
C HIS A 109 -1.48 10.85 6.13
N PHE A 110 -2.46 10.58 5.28
CA PHE A 110 -3.87 10.73 5.62
C PHE A 110 -4.45 9.45 6.22
N LYS A 111 -5.54 9.62 6.97
CA LYS A 111 -6.45 8.50 7.25
C LYS A 111 -7.07 8.07 5.92
N LEU A 112 -7.14 6.78 5.66
CA LEU A 112 -7.73 6.27 4.43
C LEU A 112 -9.18 5.84 4.65
N ARG A 113 -10.04 6.13 3.67
CA ARG A 113 -11.39 5.58 3.59
C ARG A 113 -11.68 5.05 2.20
N PHE A 114 -12.27 3.86 2.11
CA PHE A 114 -12.60 3.25 0.84
C PHE A 114 -14.01 3.67 0.38
N GLU A 115 -14.10 4.17 -0.84
CA GLU A 115 -15.36 4.41 -1.54
C GLU A 115 -15.83 3.10 -2.17
N THR A 116 -16.99 2.65 -1.72
CA THR A 116 -17.64 1.41 -2.13
C THR A 116 -19.14 1.53 -1.91
N GLU A 117 -19.93 0.93 -2.78
CA GLU A 117 -21.39 0.78 -2.61
C GLU A 117 -21.74 -0.52 -1.86
N SER A 118 -20.79 -1.44 -1.70
CA SER A 118 -20.99 -2.73 -1.03
C SER A 118 -20.80 -2.62 0.48
N ASN A 119 -21.86 -2.90 1.24
CA ASN A 119 -21.80 -2.95 2.70
C ASN A 119 -20.83 -4.02 3.21
N GLU A 120 -20.75 -5.17 2.53
CA GLU A 120 -19.82 -6.24 2.90
C GLU A 120 -18.36 -5.79 2.74
N VAL A 121 -18.03 -5.18 1.59
CA VAL A 121 -16.69 -4.65 1.33
C VAL A 121 -16.36 -3.55 2.34
N ARG A 122 -17.30 -2.63 2.58
CA ARG A 122 -17.15 -1.55 3.56
C ARG A 122 -16.81 -2.10 4.94
N GLU A 123 -17.57 -3.06 5.46
CA GLU A 123 -17.33 -3.63 6.80
C GLU A 123 -15.98 -4.32 6.91
N ARG A 124 -15.59 -5.07 5.88
CA ARG A 124 -14.33 -5.82 5.86
C ARG A 124 -13.11 -4.92 5.69
N LEU A 125 -13.26 -3.78 5.01
CA LEU A 125 -12.18 -2.80 4.84
C LEU A 125 -11.97 -1.88 6.05
N ARG A 126 -12.93 -1.79 6.98
CA ARG A 126 -12.80 -0.97 8.22
C ARG A 126 -11.53 -1.24 9.01
N LEU A 127 -11.07 -2.49 9.06
CA LEU A 127 -9.81 -2.83 9.72
C LEU A 127 -8.62 -2.12 9.05
N PHE A 128 -8.59 -2.10 7.72
CA PHE A 128 -7.52 -1.48 6.96
C PHE A 128 -7.56 0.04 7.07
N GLU A 129 -8.75 0.64 6.96
CA GLU A 129 -8.98 2.07 7.21
C GLU A 129 -8.49 2.46 8.61
N TYR A 130 -8.88 1.72 9.65
CA TYR A 130 -8.47 2.03 11.02
C TYR A 130 -6.96 1.91 11.23
N LYS A 131 -6.28 0.96 10.57
CA LYS A 131 -4.82 0.81 10.67
C LYS A 131 -4.07 2.03 10.17
N THR A 132 -4.60 2.72 9.15
CA THR A 132 -3.93 3.85 8.50
C THR A 132 -3.59 4.97 9.47
N GLN A 133 -4.41 5.17 10.52
CA GLN A 133 -4.22 6.26 11.47
C GLN A 133 -3.35 5.93 12.69
N LEU A 134 -2.81 4.71 12.79
CA LEU A 134 -2.14 4.24 14.01
C LEU A 134 -0.70 4.74 14.18
N ASN A 135 -0.06 5.26 13.12
CA ASN A 135 1.37 5.62 13.12
C ASN A 135 2.28 4.49 13.65
N ARG A 136 1.90 3.23 13.40
CA ARG A 136 2.70 2.06 13.79
C ARG A 136 3.54 1.61 12.60
N GLU A 137 4.67 0.96 12.88
CA GLU A 137 5.51 0.37 11.85
C GLU A 137 4.68 -0.56 10.93
N GLY A 138 4.86 -0.42 9.62
CA GLY A 138 4.14 -1.22 8.62
C GLY A 138 2.70 -0.77 8.30
N THR A 139 2.16 0.25 9.00
CA THR A 139 0.80 0.74 8.70
C THR A 139 0.75 1.75 7.56
N PHE A 140 1.80 2.52 7.32
CA PHE A 140 1.88 3.46 6.20
C PHE A 140 1.88 2.73 4.85
N SER A 141 1.03 3.19 3.93
CA SER A 141 0.93 2.79 2.53
C SER A 141 0.78 4.04 1.65
N GLY A 142 1.18 3.98 0.38
CA GLY A 142 1.15 5.09 -0.56
C GLY A 142 -0.25 5.57 -0.95
N ASP A 143 -1.27 4.72 -0.78
CA ASP A 143 -2.67 5.09 -0.96
C ASP A 143 -3.16 6.12 0.08
N GLN A 144 -2.46 6.27 1.20
CA GLN A 144 -2.71 7.29 2.22
C GLN A 144 -2.17 8.68 1.83
N GLY A 145 -1.48 8.78 0.70
CA GLY A 145 -0.68 9.94 0.34
C GLY A 145 0.55 10.11 1.24
N LEU A 146 1.57 10.77 0.71
CA LEU A 146 2.81 11.08 1.44
C LEU A 146 3.15 12.55 1.31
N LEU A 147 2.97 13.30 2.39
CA LEU A 147 3.40 14.69 2.51
C LEU A 147 4.77 14.75 3.21
N ILE A 148 5.81 15.18 2.52
CA ILE A 148 7.18 15.15 3.06
C ILE A 148 7.97 16.37 2.58
N PHE A 149 8.92 16.84 3.40
CA PHE A 149 9.91 17.81 2.94
C PHE A 149 10.73 17.23 1.79
N ARG A 150 10.89 17.99 0.72
CA ARG A 150 11.66 17.59 -0.46
C ARG A 150 13.10 17.22 -0.12
N SER A 151 13.72 17.94 0.82
CA SER A 151 15.07 17.65 1.30
C SER A 151 15.17 16.29 2.01
N ASP A 152 14.18 15.94 2.82
CA ASP A 152 14.10 14.64 3.49
C ASP A 152 13.90 13.51 2.47
N PHE A 153 12.98 13.68 1.51
CA PHE A 153 12.79 12.70 0.44
C PHE A 153 14.07 12.48 -0.39
N ARG A 154 14.76 13.57 -0.74
CA ARG A 154 16.05 13.52 -1.46
C ARG A 154 17.15 12.84 -0.64
N LEU A 155 17.24 13.13 0.66
CA LEU A 155 18.23 12.52 1.54
C LEU A 155 18.02 11.01 1.69
N MET A 156 16.76 10.57 1.67
CA MET A 156 16.40 9.15 1.59
C MET A 156 16.71 8.52 0.23
N GLY A 157 17.15 9.27 -0.78
CA GLY A 157 17.40 8.73 -2.12
C GLY A 157 16.13 8.40 -2.90
N GLY A 158 14.98 8.95 -2.50
CA GLY A 158 13.69 8.72 -3.15
C GLY A 158 13.13 7.31 -2.94
N PHE A 159 12.20 6.93 -3.81
CA PHE A 159 11.55 5.62 -3.85
C PHE A 159 12.44 4.59 -4.52
N SER A 160 12.47 3.35 -4.00
CA SER A 160 13.17 2.25 -4.66
C SER A 160 12.49 1.85 -5.96
N GLU A 161 13.27 1.74 -7.03
CA GLU A 161 12.81 1.29 -8.35
C GLU A 161 13.05 -0.22 -8.56
N LYS A 162 13.50 -0.94 -7.51
CA LYS A 162 13.77 -2.38 -7.56
C LYS A 162 12.53 -3.20 -7.93
N TYR A 163 11.36 -2.77 -7.46
CA TYR A 163 10.08 -3.45 -7.66
C TYR A 163 9.10 -2.54 -8.40
N HIS A 164 8.21 -3.13 -9.21
CA HIS A 164 7.18 -2.37 -9.95
C HIS A 164 6.12 -1.73 -9.02
N PHE A 165 6.02 -2.21 -7.78
CA PHE A 165 5.11 -1.78 -6.72
C PHE A 165 5.76 -2.07 -5.36
N LEU A 166 5.23 -1.51 -4.27
CA LEU A 166 5.79 -1.53 -2.90
C LEU A 166 6.95 -0.55 -2.65
N GLU A 167 7.15 0.39 -3.56
CA GLU A 167 8.10 1.47 -3.38
C GLU A 167 7.82 2.28 -2.09
N ASP A 168 6.54 2.44 -1.75
CA ASP A 168 6.03 3.06 -0.53
C ASP A 168 6.42 2.28 0.74
N LYS A 169 6.26 0.95 0.72
CA LYS A 169 6.62 0.06 1.84
C LYS A 169 8.11 0.01 2.07
N GLU A 170 8.89 -0.04 0.99
CA GLU A 170 10.34 0.03 1.04
C GLU A 170 10.81 1.36 1.62
N PHE A 171 10.27 2.48 1.10
CA PHE A 171 10.58 3.81 1.61
C PHE A 171 10.25 3.94 3.09
N ALA A 172 9.07 3.47 3.52
CA ALA A 172 8.64 3.54 4.90
C ALA A 172 9.52 2.71 5.85
N ALA A 173 9.97 1.53 5.41
CA ALA A 173 10.89 0.71 6.19
C ALA A 173 12.22 1.43 6.45
N ARG A 174 12.76 2.15 5.46
CA ARG A 174 13.96 2.97 5.64
C ARG A 174 13.69 4.25 6.44
N PHE A 175 12.53 4.88 6.23
CA PHE A 175 12.21 6.16 6.85
C PHE A 175 12.02 6.05 8.37
N VAL A 176 11.62 4.89 8.88
CA VAL A 176 11.38 4.69 10.33
C VAL A 176 12.66 4.87 11.17
N ASP A 177 13.84 4.60 10.59
CA ASP A 177 15.14 4.81 11.26
C ASP A 177 15.63 6.26 11.13
N TYR A 178 15.08 7.03 10.18
CA TYR A 178 15.46 8.41 9.91
C TYR A 178 14.56 9.43 10.63
N GLY A 179 13.25 9.17 10.65
CA GLY A 179 12.20 10.11 11.06
C GLY A 179 10.94 9.40 11.53
N GLN A 180 9.83 10.14 11.55
CA GLN A 180 8.54 9.62 12.02
C GLN A 180 7.40 9.95 11.06
N PHE A 181 6.41 9.07 11.02
CA PHE A 181 5.15 9.31 10.34
C PHE A 181 4.13 9.94 11.28
N LYS A 182 3.33 10.88 10.76
CA LYS A 182 2.19 11.47 11.48
C LYS A 182 0.94 11.45 10.60
N THR A 183 -0.16 11.04 11.22
CA THR A 183 -1.49 11.12 10.61
C THR A 183 -1.92 12.58 10.52
N LEU A 184 -2.26 13.03 9.31
CA LEU A 184 -2.80 14.35 9.01
C LEU A 184 -4.27 14.47 9.48
N PRO A 185 -4.78 15.69 9.71
CA PRO A 185 -6.09 15.89 10.34
C PRO A 185 -7.29 15.39 9.52
N SER A 186 -7.20 15.39 8.18
CA SER A 186 -8.28 15.02 7.27
C SER A 186 -8.20 13.57 6.78
N THR A 187 -9.27 13.13 6.13
CA THR A 187 -9.39 11.83 5.47
C THR A 187 -9.06 11.96 3.99
N LEU A 188 -8.35 10.96 3.44
CA LEU A 188 -8.21 10.75 2.02
C LEU A 188 -9.05 9.55 1.62
N TYR A 189 -9.82 9.69 0.55
CA TYR A 189 -10.64 8.60 0.04
C TYR A 189 -9.95 7.94 -1.14
N THR A 190 -10.21 6.65 -1.33
CA THR A 190 -9.69 5.87 -2.47
C THR A 190 -10.73 4.83 -2.91
N SER A 191 -10.62 4.37 -4.14
CA SER A 191 -11.58 3.43 -4.71
C SER A 191 -11.41 2.01 -4.15
N ALA A 192 -12.51 1.37 -3.75
CA ALA A 192 -12.53 -0.06 -3.44
C ALA A 192 -12.58 -0.95 -4.70
N ARG A 193 -12.60 -0.37 -5.91
CA ARG A 193 -12.85 -1.05 -7.20
C ARG A 193 -12.08 -2.35 -7.36
N ARG A 194 -10.79 -2.38 -6.99
CA ARG A 194 -9.99 -3.62 -7.12
C ARG A 194 -10.47 -4.74 -6.21
N PHE A 195 -10.89 -4.43 -4.99
CA PHE A 195 -11.46 -5.44 -4.08
C PHE A 195 -12.80 -5.98 -4.58
N GLU A 196 -13.59 -5.13 -5.22
CA GLU A 196 -14.89 -5.49 -5.79
C GLU A 196 -14.74 -6.32 -7.08
N GLN A 197 -13.80 -5.94 -7.96
CA GLN A 197 -13.57 -6.61 -9.23
C GLN A 197 -12.80 -7.93 -9.05
N GLU A 198 -11.65 -7.89 -8.37
CA GLU A 198 -10.75 -9.04 -8.23
C GLU A 198 -11.23 -10.07 -7.21
N GLY A 199 -12.25 -9.75 -6.41
CA GLY A 199 -12.69 -10.54 -5.27
C GLY A 199 -11.95 -10.14 -3.99
N LEU A 200 -12.73 -9.89 -2.93
CA LEU A 200 -12.21 -9.35 -1.68
C LEU A 200 -11.28 -10.34 -0.96
N ASP A 201 -11.66 -11.62 -0.88
CA ASP A 201 -10.81 -12.66 -0.28
C ASP A 201 -9.55 -12.88 -1.09
N GLU A 202 -9.71 -12.99 -2.41
CA GLU A 202 -8.62 -13.19 -3.36
C GLU A 202 -7.58 -12.07 -3.23
N ARG A 203 -8.03 -10.81 -3.23
CA ARG A 203 -7.16 -9.64 -3.10
C ARG A 203 -6.44 -9.61 -1.75
N LEU A 204 -7.13 -9.93 -0.66
CA LEU A 204 -6.53 -9.94 0.68
C LEU A 204 -5.47 -11.04 0.84
N ILE A 205 -5.72 -12.23 0.30
CA ILE A 205 -4.76 -13.34 0.29
C ILE A 205 -3.53 -12.96 -0.54
N LEU A 206 -3.75 -12.37 -1.72
CA LEU A 206 -2.67 -11.91 -2.57
C LEU A 206 -1.81 -10.84 -1.91
N ASN A 207 -2.43 -9.85 -1.25
CA ASN A 207 -1.70 -8.86 -0.46
C ASN A 207 -0.84 -9.54 0.63
N ALA A 208 -1.35 -10.58 1.29
CA ALA A 208 -0.58 -11.34 2.27
C ALA A 208 0.63 -12.07 1.65
N LEU A 209 0.46 -12.71 0.48
CA LEU A 209 1.56 -13.33 -0.26
C LEU A 209 2.62 -12.31 -0.67
N ILE A 210 2.20 -11.17 -1.23
CA ILE A 210 3.08 -10.07 -1.62
C ILE A 210 3.90 -9.60 -0.42
N MET A 211 3.24 -9.32 0.71
CA MET A 211 3.93 -8.84 1.90
C MET A 211 4.91 -9.89 2.45
N ALA A 212 4.57 -11.18 2.40
CA ALA A 212 5.50 -12.25 2.78
C ALA A 212 6.73 -12.27 1.87
N MET A 213 6.55 -12.16 0.55
CA MET A 213 7.65 -12.16 -0.43
C MET A 213 8.51 -10.89 -0.37
N PHE A 214 7.90 -9.76 -0.04
CA PHE A 214 8.60 -8.50 0.24
C PHE A 214 9.57 -8.65 1.42
N HIS A 215 9.11 -9.25 2.53
CA HIS A 215 9.95 -9.47 3.72
C HIS A 215 11.05 -10.53 3.52
N LEU A 216 10.94 -11.35 2.47
CA LEU A 216 12.00 -12.26 2.03
C LEU A 216 12.95 -11.61 1.01
N ASP A 217 12.70 -10.37 0.58
CA ASP A 217 13.41 -9.69 -0.51
C ASP A 217 13.48 -10.56 -1.79
N SER A 218 12.37 -11.23 -2.11
CA SER A 218 12.33 -12.25 -3.17
C SER A 218 12.21 -11.65 -4.57
N GLU A 219 13.35 -11.34 -5.19
CA GLU A 219 13.39 -10.87 -6.59
C GLU A 219 12.74 -11.86 -7.57
N TYR A 220 12.89 -13.16 -7.33
CA TYR A 220 12.29 -14.20 -8.16
C TYR A 220 10.76 -14.06 -8.21
N PHE A 221 10.14 -13.83 -7.05
CA PHE A 221 8.70 -13.62 -6.98
C PHE A 221 8.30 -12.33 -7.71
N PHE A 222 8.96 -11.20 -7.46
CA PHE A 222 8.54 -9.92 -8.04
C PHE A 222 8.75 -9.84 -9.56
N LYS A 223 9.76 -10.54 -10.11
CA LYS A 223 9.94 -10.68 -11.56
C LYS A 223 8.77 -11.45 -12.18
N GLY A 224 8.41 -12.61 -11.63
CA GLY A 224 7.32 -13.43 -12.17
C GLY A 224 5.91 -12.91 -11.86
N ALA A 225 5.73 -12.15 -10.76
CA ALA A 225 4.42 -11.68 -10.33
C ALA A 225 3.84 -10.65 -11.32
N SER A 226 4.68 -9.80 -11.92
CA SER A 226 4.24 -8.81 -12.92
C SER A 226 3.53 -9.47 -14.11
N ASP A 227 4.07 -10.59 -14.59
CA ASP A 227 3.50 -11.36 -15.69
C ASP A 227 2.22 -12.08 -15.23
N ALA A 228 2.26 -12.74 -14.07
CA ALA A 228 1.08 -13.39 -13.50
C ALA A 228 -0.09 -12.41 -13.26
N TYR A 229 0.20 -11.15 -12.90
CA TYR A 229 -0.82 -10.10 -12.78
C TYR A 229 -1.41 -9.68 -14.12
N ARG A 230 -0.58 -9.63 -15.18
CA ARG A 230 -1.03 -9.27 -16.53
C ARG A 230 -1.98 -10.32 -17.09
N ASP A 231 -1.66 -11.59 -16.86
CA ASP A 231 -2.43 -12.73 -17.35
C ASP A 231 -3.75 -12.92 -16.58
N ASN A 232 -3.89 -12.33 -15.39
CA ASN A 232 -5.13 -12.33 -14.60
C ASN A 232 -6.22 -11.38 -15.15
N LYS A 233 -5.99 -10.65 -16.26
CA LYS A 233 -6.89 -9.61 -16.76
C LYS A 233 -8.17 -10.08 -17.48
N SER A 234 -8.44 -11.38 -17.61
CA SER A 234 -9.56 -11.86 -18.46
C SER A 234 -10.87 -12.17 -17.73
N ASP A 235 -10.85 -12.52 -16.44
CA ASP A 235 -12.03 -13.08 -15.76
C ASP A 235 -12.20 -12.44 -14.38
N GLY A 236 -12.99 -11.36 -14.25
CA GLY A 236 -13.44 -10.73 -12.98
C GLY A 236 -12.60 -11.03 -11.73
N THR A 237 -12.87 -12.18 -11.08
CA THR A 237 -12.16 -12.67 -9.90
C THR A 237 -10.74 -13.16 -10.17
N LEU A 238 -9.79 -12.71 -9.35
CA LEU A 238 -8.38 -13.02 -9.49
C LEU A 238 -8.06 -14.51 -9.25
N ASN A 239 -7.32 -15.11 -10.19
CA ASN A 239 -6.83 -16.48 -10.05
C ASN A 239 -5.55 -16.49 -9.21
N LEU A 240 -5.69 -16.92 -7.95
CA LEU A 240 -4.58 -17.01 -7.01
C LEU A 240 -3.60 -18.14 -7.29
N LEU A 241 -3.98 -19.17 -8.06
CA LEU A 241 -3.17 -20.39 -8.14
C LEU A 241 -1.77 -20.16 -8.75
N PRO A 242 -1.60 -19.42 -9.87
CA PRO A 242 -0.27 -19.09 -10.39
C PRO A 242 0.60 -18.34 -9.38
N LEU A 243 -0.01 -17.45 -8.58
CA LEU A 243 0.66 -16.67 -7.55
C LEU A 243 1.11 -17.54 -6.36
N PHE A 244 0.29 -18.53 -5.96
CA PHE A 244 0.70 -19.54 -4.97
C PHE A 244 1.82 -20.45 -5.48
N GLN A 245 1.77 -20.85 -6.76
CA GLN A 245 2.84 -21.64 -7.39
C GLN A 245 4.15 -20.86 -7.44
N LEU A 246 4.09 -19.59 -7.82
CA LEU A 246 5.23 -18.69 -7.84
C LEU A 246 5.79 -18.46 -6.43
N THR A 247 4.92 -18.24 -5.44
CA THR A 247 5.32 -18.10 -4.03
C THR A 247 6.02 -19.37 -3.53
N HIS A 248 5.46 -20.54 -3.84
CA HIS A 248 6.08 -21.81 -3.48
C HIS A 248 7.45 -21.96 -4.16
N ALA A 249 7.55 -21.72 -5.46
CA ALA A 249 8.84 -21.76 -6.17
C ALA A 249 9.85 -20.79 -5.54
N ALA A 250 9.45 -19.57 -5.21
CA ALA A 250 10.31 -18.57 -4.56
C ALA A 250 10.85 -19.06 -3.20
N ILE A 251 10.00 -19.69 -2.38
CA ILE A 251 10.42 -20.20 -1.06
C ILE A 251 11.35 -21.41 -1.18
N PHE A 252 11.12 -22.27 -2.17
CA PHE A 252 11.78 -23.58 -2.31
C PHE A 252 12.94 -23.64 -3.31
N CYS A 253 13.16 -22.61 -4.13
CA CYS A 253 14.18 -22.62 -5.19
C CYS A 253 15.63 -22.80 -4.71
N TYR A 254 15.91 -22.58 -3.43
CA TYR A 254 17.26 -22.69 -2.86
C TYR A 254 17.45 -23.91 -1.92
N GLY A 255 16.53 -24.88 -1.96
CA GLY A 255 16.60 -26.11 -1.17
C GLY A 255 16.02 -26.00 0.25
N ILE A 256 15.84 -27.16 0.89
CA ILE A 256 15.05 -27.34 2.13
C ILE A 256 15.56 -26.46 3.27
N SER A 257 16.88 -26.40 3.49
CA SER A 257 17.45 -25.63 4.60
C SER A 257 17.13 -24.14 4.49
N ARG A 258 17.21 -23.56 3.28
CA ARG A 258 16.89 -22.14 3.07
C ARG A 258 15.37 -21.90 3.13
N SER A 259 14.56 -22.86 2.69
CA SER A 259 13.10 -22.79 2.84
C SER A 259 12.67 -22.75 4.30
N LEU A 260 13.29 -23.53 5.19
CA LEU A 260 13.01 -23.47 6.63
C LEU A 260 13.32 -22.08 7.20
N VAL A 261 14.44 -21.47 6.78
CA VAL A 261 14.78 -20.08 7.15
C VAL A 261 13.73 -19.10 6.61
N HIS A 262 13.31 -19.23 5.35
CA HIS A 262 12.28 -18.37 4.78
C HIS A 262 10.96 -18.46 5.54
N PHE A 263 10.49 -19.66 5.85
CA PHE A 263 9.28 -19.83 6.65
C PHE A 263 9.43 -19.25 8.05
N PHE A 264 10.59 -19.39 8.68
CA PHE A 264 10.87 -18.76 9.96
C PHE A 264 10.81 -17.23 9.89
N LEU A 265 11.37 -16.61 8.84
CA LEU A 265 11.31 -15.16 8.63
C LEU A 265 9.89 -14.66 8.39
N ILE A 266 9.10 -15.37 7.57
CA ILE A 266 7.68 -15.05 7.36
C ILE A 266 6.89 -15.23 8.66
N GLY A 267 7.15 -16.32 9.40
CA GLY A 267 6.54 -16.60 10.70
C GLY A 267 6.84 -15.49 11.71
N ARG A 268 8.11 -15.05 11.80
CA ARG A 268 8.52 -13.90 12.62
C ARG A 268 7.77 -12.63 12.22
N TYR A 269 7.65 -12.34 10.92
CA TYR A 269 6.88 -11.19 10.44
C TYR A 269 5.40 -11.28 10.84
N ALA A 270 4.77 -12.44 10.66
CA ALA A 270 3.38 -12.67 11.08
C ALA A 270 3.21 -12.49 12.60
N THR A 271 4.12 -13.03 13.40
CA THR A 271 4.11 -12.91 14.86
C THR A 271 4.22 -11.46 15.32
N LYS A 272 5.08 -10.64 14.70
CA LYS A 272 5.18 -9.21 15.00
C LYS A 272 3.91 -8.42 14.71
N ASN A 273 3.02 -8.97 13.88
CA ASN A 273 1.76 -8.37 13.45
C ASN A 273 0.52 -8.93 14.16
N LEU A 274 0.68 -9.73 15.22
CA LEU A 274 -0.44 -10.31 15.97
C LEU A 274 -1.36 -9.27 16.63
N TRP A 275 -0.86 -8.04 16.85
CA TRP A 275 -1.69 -6.92 17.31
C TRP A 275 -2.87 -6.63 16.38
N GLN A 276 -2.82 -7.04 15.10
CA GLN A 276 -3.91 -6.84 14.17
C GLN A 276 -5.12 -7.75 14.46
N LEU A 277 -4.92 -8.91 15.12
CA LEU A 277 -5.96 -9.92 15.30
C LEU A 277 -7.08 -9.49 16.26
N GLY A 278 -6.77 -8.64 17.25
CA GLY A 278 -7.78 -8.12 18.16
C GLY A 278 -8.60 -6.98 17.56
N LEU A 279 -8.05 -6.22 16.62
CA LEU A 279 -8.68 -5.00 16.13
C LEU A 279 -10.14 -5.17 15.63
N PRO A 280 -10.52 -6.22 14.88
CA PRO A 280 -11.91 -6.42 14.46
C PRO A 280 -12.92 -6.45 15.63
N PHE A 281 -12.49 -6.88 16.82
CA PHE A 281 -13.36 -6.98 18.00
C PHE A 281 -13.41 -5.69 18.83
N TYR A 282 -12.37 -4.85 18.73
CA TYR A 282 -12.22 -3.65 19.56
C TYR A 282 -12.52 -2.34 18.82
N ILE A 283 -12.36 -2.30 17.49
CA ILE A 283 -12.73 -1.15 16.66
C ILE A 283 -14.22 -0.81 16.80
N PRO A 284 -15.19 -1.76 16.66
CA PRO A 284 -16.61 -1.44 16.77
C PRO A 284 -17.02 -0.89 18.15
N ARG A 285 -16.19 -1.12 19.17
CA ARG A 285 -16.41 -0.70 20.57
C ARG A 285 -15.64 0.57 20.93
N ASN A 286 -15.05 1.25 19.96
CA ASN A 286 -14.17 2.42 20.14
C ASN A 286 -13.09 2.18 21.22
N SER A 287 -12.45 1.01 21.16
CA SER A 287 -11.57 0.51 22.24
C SER A 287 -10.27 -0.10 21.74
N ALA A 288 -9.91 0.17 20.48
CA ALA A 288 -8.70 -0.37 19.89
C ALA A 288 -7.41 0.10 20.60
N ASP A 289 -7.36 1.32 21.16
CA ASP A 289 -6.22 1.76 21.98
C ASP A 289 -6.03 0.91 23.25
N ARG A 290 -7.13 0.48 23.87
CA ARG A 290 -7.08 -0.45 25.02
C ARG A 290 -6.53 -1.82 24.61
N TRP A 291 -6.90 -2.30 23.43
CA TRP A 291 -6.33 -3.53 22.88
C TRP A 291 -4.85 -3.38 22.58
N LEU A 292 -4.44 -2.32 21.85
CA LEU A 292 -3.04 -2.09 21.47
C LEU A 292 -2.14 -1.95 22.70
N SER A 293 -2.56 -1.17 23.70
CA SER A 293 -1.83 -1.05 24.97
C SER A 293 -1.73 -2.36 25.74
N SER A 294 -2.79 -3.18 25.75
CA SER A 294 -2.78 -4.51 26.37
C SER A 294 -1.87 -5.48 25.61
N TYR A 295 -1.92 -5.44 24.28
CA TYR A 295 -1.04 -6.23 23.42
C TYR A 295 0.43 -5.89 23.68
N ASP A 296 0.78 -4.60 23.62
CA ASP A 296 2.17 -4.15 23.77
C ASP A 296 2.73 -4.50 25.16
N ARG A 297 1.88 -4.46 26.21
CA ARG A 297 2.28 -4.78 27.58
C ARG A 297 2.41 -6.28 27.86
N PHE A 298 1.48 -7.09 27.36
CA PHE A 298 1.35 -8.49 27.78
C PHE A 298 1.64 -9.49 26.67
N LEU A 299 1.04 -9.32 25.49
CA LEU A 299 1.14 -10.30 24.41
C LEU A 299 2.43 -10.17 23.60
N LYS A 300 2.90 -8.94 23.36
CA LYS A 300 4.13 -8.70 22.60
C LYS A 300 5.34 -9.38 23.25
N PRO A 301 5.63 -9.23 24.56
CA PRO A 301 6.78 -9.92 25.17
C PRO A 301 6.66 -11.46 25.13
N LEU A 302 5.44 -12.00 25.23
CA LEU A 302 5.17 -13.44 25.17
C LEU A 302 5.32 -14.04 23.78
N THR A 303 5.17 -13.23 22.73
CA THR A 303 5.17 -13.71 21.34
C THR A 303 6.39 -13.25 20.54
N ASP A 304 7.00 -12.11 20.87
CA ASP A 304 8.17 -11.55 20.18
C ASP A 304 9.48 -12.19 20.66
N ASN A 305 9.54 -13.53 20.55
CA ASN A 305 10.67 -14.37 20.94
C ASN A 305 10.75 -15.61 20.03
N PRO A 306 11.85 -16.40 20.07
CA PRO A 306 12.03 -17.53 19.16
C PRO A 306 10.89 -18.56 19.20
N ALA A 307 10.30 -18.85 20.36
CA ALA A 307 9.20 -19.80 20.47
C ALA A 307 7.92 -19.26 19.81
N GLY A 308 7.60 -17.98 20.02
CA GLY A 308 6.49 -17.32 19.33
C GLY A 308 6.69 -17.22 17.82
N TYR A 309 7.93 -17.07 17.34
CA TYR A 309 8.24 -17.11 15.91
C TYR A 309 8.06 -18.51 15.31
N LEU A 310 8.42 -19.57 16.04
CA LEU A 310 8.16 -20.95 15.61
C LEU A 310 6.66 -21.24 15.52
N LEU A 311 5.87 -20.81 16.50
CA LEU A 311 4.41 -20.92 16.44
C LEU A 311 3.83 -20.16 15.24
N GLY A 312 4.26 -18.91 15.03
CA GLY A 312 3.87 -18.13 13.86
C GLY A 312 4.25 -18.82 12.54
N THR A 313 5.41 -19.46 12.50
CA THR A 313 5.87 -20.25 11.35
C THR A 313 4.94 -21.42 11.06
N LEU A 314 4.55 -22.19 12.08
CA LEU A 314 3.60 -23.29 11.94
C LEU A 314 2.24 -22.79 11.45
N THR A 315 1.75 -21.68 12.00
CA THR A 315 0.48 -21.07 11.55
C THR A 315 0.54 -20.65 10.08
N VAL A 316 1.62 -19.99 9.65
CA VAL A 316 1.83 -19.60 8.24
C VAL A 316 1.88 -20.82 7.33
N LEU A 317 2.58 -21.88 7.73
CA LEU A 317 2.65 -23.13 6.96
C LEU A 317 1.27 -23.77 6.79
N ILE A 318 0.54 -23.94 7.89
CA ILE A 318 -0.82 -24.51 7.87
C ILE A 318 -1.71 -23.67 6.96
N TRP A 319 -1.71 -22.35 7.12
CA TRP A 319 -2.49 -21.43 6.29
C TRP A 319 -2.14 -21.57 4.80
N PHE A 320 -0.84 -21.53 4.46
CA PHE A 320 -0.37 -21.57 3.07
C PHE A 320 -0.78 -22.86 2.37
N TYR A 321 -0.53 -24.02 2.99
CA TYR A 321 -0.88 -25.31 2.39
C TYR A 321 -2.39 -25.58 2.38
N SER A 322 -3.14 -25.12 3.40
CA SER A 322 -4.60 -25.22 3.40
C SER A 322 -5.21 -24.48 2.20
N TRP A 323 -4.76 -23.25 1.93
CA TRP A 323 -5.24 -22.46 0.80
C TRP A 323 -4.82 -23.04 -0.54
N ARG A 324 -3.57 -23.47 -0.69
CA ARG A 324 -3.10 -24.11 -1.92
C ARG A 324 -3.93 -25.37 -2.25
N CYS A 325 -4.25 -26.20 -1.25
CA CYS A 325 -5.10 -27.37 -1.43
C CYS A 325 -6.52 -26.98 -1.86
N ARG A 326 -7.14 -25.98 -1.20
CA ARG A 326 -8.48 -25.48 -1.57
C ARG A 326 -8.53 -24.95 -3.00
N LEU A 327 -7.55 -24.15 -3.41
CA LEU A 327 -7.47 -23.59 -4.77
C LEU A 327 -7.28 -24.69 -5.83
N SER A 328 -6.42 -25.68 -5.54
CA SER A 328 -6.19 -26.82 -6.43
C SER A 328 -7.45 -27.68 -6.62
N LEU A 329 -8.23 -27.86 -5.55
CA LEU A 329 -9.53 -28.54 -5.63
C LEU A 329 -10.53 -27.72 -6.45
N LYS A 330 -10.66 -26.42 -6.20
CA LYS A 330 -11.55 -25.51 -6.95
C LYS A 330 -11.25 -25.54 -8.46
N GLN A 331 -9.98 -25.54 -8.86
CA GLN A 331 -9.59 -25.65 -10.27
C GLN A 331 -9.93 -27.02 -10.88
N ARG A 332 -9.72 -28.12 -10.15
CA ARG A 332 -10.09 -29.47 -10.62
C ARG A 332 -11.59 -29.62 -10.86
N PHE A 333 -12.43 -28.98 -10.03
CA PHE A 333 -13.88 -28.96 -10.25
C PHE A 333 -14.25 -28.11 -11.48
N ARG A 334 -13.64 -26.94 -11.62
CA ARG A 334 -13.88 -26.02 -12.75
C ARG A 334 -13.45 -26.60 -14.11
N ASN A 335 -12.48 -27.52 -14.15
CA ASN A 335 -12.07 -28.23 -15.37
C ASN A 335 -12.91 -29.49 -15.67
N LYS A 336 -13.81 -29.89 -14.76
CA LYS A 336 -14.69 -31.07 -14.92
C LYS A 336 -16.13 -30.71 -15.31
N THR A 337 -16.51 -29.46 -15.14
CA THR A 337 -17.73 -28.81 -15.65
C THR A 337 -17.42 -28.09 -16.94
#